data_AF-A0A800CLL2-F1
#
_entry.id   AF-A0A800CLL2-F1
#
_cell.length_a   1.000
_cell.length_b   1.000
_cell.length_c   1.000
_cell.angle_alpha   90.00
_cell.angle_beta   90.00
_cell.angle_gamma   90.00
#
_symmetry.space_group_name_H-M   'P 1'
#
loop_
_entity.id
_entity.type
_entity.pdbx_description
1 polymer ?
#
loop_
_entity_poly.entity_id
_entity_poly.type
_entity_poly.pdbx_seq_one_letter_code
_entity_poly.pdbx_strand_id
1 'polypeptide(L)' 'MPRKIALFLCDCHHSLKNIDFNRVKTEAERIEDVAYVGLSSALCSEEGLREIISVVREKGADRLVI' A
#
# COMPACT_ATOMS: atom_id res chain seq x y z
N MET A 1 2.42 -20.79 -6.30
CA MET A 1 1.27 -19.86 -6.39
C MET A 1 1.81 -18.53 -6.90
N PRO A 2 1.10 -17.81 -7.79
CA PRO A 2 1.49 -16.46 -8.18
C PRO A 2 1.51 -15.58 -6.92
N ARG A 3 2.54 -14.73 -6.78
CA ARG A 3 2.69 -13.85 -5.62
C ARG A 3 1.57 -12.82 -5.63
N LYS A 4 1.10 -12.43 -4.44
CA LYS A 4 0.10 -11.37 -4.30
C LYS A 4 0.62 -10.35 -3.31
N ILE A 5 1.17 -9.27 -3.85
CA ILE A 5 1.72 -8.16 -3.06
C ILE A 5 0.61 -7.14 -2.80
N ALA A 6 0.38 -6.83 -1.53
CA ALA A 6 -0.33 -5.62 -1.13
C ALA A 6 0.71 -4.53 -0.83
N LEU A 7 0.70 -3.45 -1.62
CA LEU A 7 1.59 -2.31 -1.46
C LEU A 7 0.82 -1.14 -0.84
N PHE A 8 1.41 -0.51 0.17
CA PHE A 8 0.84 0.68 0.80
C PHE A 8 1.85 1.81 0.72
N LEU A 9 1.36 3.00 0.38
CA LEU A 9 2.12 4.23 0.38
C LEU A 9 1.72 5.04 1.60
N CYS A 10 2.71 5.50 2.37
CA CYS A 10 2.50 6.44 3.47
C CYS A 10 3.00 7.83 3.06
N ASP A 11 2.15 8.86 3.14
CA ASP A 11 2.62 10.24 2.99
C ASP A 11 3.02 10.91 4.32
N CYS A 12 2.95 10.14 5.42
CA CYS A 12 3.30 10.57 6.77
C CYS A 12 2.66 11.92 7.13
N HIS A 13 1.34 12.01 7.02
CA HIS A 13 0.56 13.24 7.27
C HIS A 13 1.02 14.38 6.34
N HIS A 14 1.22 14.05 5.07
CA HIS A 14 1.72 14.96 4.03
C HIS A 14 3.09 15.61 4.34
N SER A 15 3.86 15.04 5.26
CA SER A 15 5.20 15.53 5.58
C SER A 15 6.20 15.24 4.45
N LEU A 16 5.94 14.21 3.64
CA LEU A 16 6.74 13.84 2.48
C LEU A 16 6.33 14.66 1.25
N LYS A 17 6.95 15.83 1.06
CA LYS A 17 6.59 16.79 0.00
C LYS A 17 7.31 16.59 -1.33
N ASN A 18 8.35 15.76 -1.35
CA ASN A 18 9.23 15.55 -2.50
C ASN A 18 8.87 14.30 -3.34
N ILE A 19 7.71 13.69 -3.08
CA ILE A 19 7.26 12.46 -3.72
C ILE A 19 5.92 12.71 -4.39
N ASP A 20 5.81 12.34 -5.66
CA ASP A 20 4.54 12.28 -6.38
C ASP A 20 3.88 10.91 -6.13
N PHE A 21 3.09 10.82 -5.06
CA PHE A 21 2.42 9.58 -4.67
C PHE A 21 1.43 9.06 -5.71
N ASN A 22 0.81 9.96 -6.50
CA ASN A 22 -0.09 9.55 -7.57
C ASN A 22 0.67 8.82 -8.67
N ARG A 23 1.81 9.38 -9.09
CA ARG A 23 2.69 8.72 -10.07
C ARG A 23 3.22 7.39 -9.54
N VAL A 24 3.69 7.34 -8.29
CA VAL A 24 4.17 6.09 -7.67
C VAL A 24 3.08 5.03 -7.64
N LYS A 25 1.85 5.41 -7.26
CA LYS A 25 0.69 4.50 -7.26
C LYS A 25 0.42 3.94 -8.65
N THR A 26 0.37 4.80 -9.68
CA THR A 26 0.12 4.37 -11.06
C THR A 26 1.18 3.40 -11.58
N GLU A 27 2.46 3.62 -11.27
CA GLU A 27 3.52 2.71 -11.69
C GLU A 27 3.49 1.40 -10.89
N ALA A 28 3.18 1.44 -9.60
CA ALA A 28 3.07 0.25 -8.76
C ALA A 28 1.92 -0.69 -9.20
N GLU A 29 0.79 -0.13 -9.62
CA GLU A 29 -0.37 -0.89 -10.13
C GLU A 29 -0.06 -1.67 -11.42
N ARG A 30 1.01 -1.33 -12.15
CA ARG A 30 1.42 -2.03 -13.38
C ARG A 30 2.33 -3.23 -13.12
N ILE A 31 2.79 -3.44 -11.90
CA ILE A 31 3.68 -4.55 -11.54
C ILE A 31 2.85 -5.84 -11.47
N GLU A 32 3.25 -6.87 -12.21
CA GLU A 32 2.49 -8.13 -12.37
C GLU A 32 2.09 -8.79 -11.04
N ASP A 33 2.98 -8.77 -10.04
CA ASP A 33 2.76 -9.38 -8.73
C ASP A 33 1.97 -8.48 -7.74
N VAL A 34 1.67 -7.22 -8.10
CA VAL A 34 0.97 -6.27 -7.21
C VAL A 34 -0.54 -6.39 -7.38
N ALA A 35 -1.19 -6.88 -6.32
CA ALA A 35 -2.63 -7.10 -6.28
C ALA A 35 -3.41 -5.91 -5.69
N TYR A 36 -2.74 -5.00 -4.98
CA TYR A 36 -3.35 -3.82 -4.38
C TYR A 36 -2.32 -2.72 -4.15
N VAL A 37 -2.71 -1.47 -4.39
CA VAL A 37 -1.95 -0.27 -4.01
C VAL A 37 -2.84 0.70 -3.24
N GLY A 38 -2.51 0.95 -1.97
CA GLY A 38 -3.18 1.92 -1.10
C GLY A 38 -2.32 3.15 -0.85
N LEU A 39 -2.94 4.29 -0.57
CA LEU A 39 -2.27 5.50 -0.09
C LEU A 39 -2.98 5.97 1.18
N SER A 40 -2.24 6.14 2.26
CA SER A 40 -2.76 6.60 3.55
C SER A 40 -1.78 7.57 4.19
N SER A 41 -2.29 8.46 5.03
CA SER A 41 -1.45 9.42 5.73
C SER A 41 -0.83 8.88 7.01
N ALA A 42 -1.35 7.76 7.54
CA ALA A 42 -1.07 7.31 8.89
C ALA A 42 -1.00 5.79 9.02
N LEU A 43 -0.23 5.10 8.17
CA LEU A 43 -0.13 3.63 8.22
C LEU A 43 0.42 3.08 9.55
N CYS A 44 1.16 3.90 10.31
CA CYS A 44 1.69 3.54 11.62
C CYS A 44 0.68 3.70 12.77
N SER A 45 -0.50 4.27 12.52
CA SER A 45 -1.55 4.35 13.54
C SER A 45 -2.24 3.00 13.74
N GLU A 46 -2.98 2.84 14.84
CA GLU A 46 -3.80 1.64 15.03
C GLU A 46 -4.83 1.45 13.91
N GLU A 47 -5.40 2.56 13.41
CA GLU A 47 -6.36 2.56 12.32
C GLU A 47 -5.70 2.12 11.01
N GLY A 48 -4.51 2.66 10.71
CA GLY A 48 -3.72 2.26 9.54
C GLY A 48 -3.31 0.79 9.59
N LEU A 49 -2.94 0.29 10.78
CA LEU A 49 -2.63 -1.13 10.95
C LEU A 49 -3.87 -2.03 10.73
N ARG A 50 -5.04 -1.61 11.21
CA ARG A 50 -6.31 -2.33 10.97
C ARG A 50 -6.67 -2.36 9.48
N GLU A 51 -6.47 -1.25 8.78
CA GLU A 51 -6.68 -1.15 7.34
C GLU A 51 -5.78 -2.13 6.58
N ILE A 52 -4.47 -2.14 6.89
CA ILE A 52 -3.50 -3.08 6.29
C ILE A 52 -3.97 -4.53 6.49
N ILE A 53 -4.34 -4.89 7.72
CA ILE A 53 -4.79 -6.25 8.04
C ILE A 53 -6.07 -6.62 7.27
N SER A 54 -7.04 -5.69 7.15
CA SER A 54 -8.28 -5.93 6.41
C SER A 54 -7.98 -6.20 4.94
N VAL A 55 -7.19 -5.33 4.31
CA VAL A 55 -6.83 -5.45 2.89
C VAL A 55 -6.04 -6.72 2.60
N VAL A 56 -5.03 -7.05 3.43
CA VAL A 56 -4.24 -8.28 3.25
C VAL A 56 -5.14 -9.51 3.28
N ARG A 57 -6.12 -9.55 4.20
CA ARG A 57 -7.09 -10.65 4.28
C ARG A 57 -8.04 -10.68 3.08
N GLU A 58 -8.64 -9.55 2.74
CA GLU A 58 -9.62 -9.43 1.65
C GLU A 58 -9.02 -9.74 0.27
N LYS A 59 -7.78 -9.31 0.02
CA LYS A 59 -7.08 -9.54 -1.25
C LYS A 59 -6.36 -10.89 -1.31
N GLY A 60 -6.26 -11.58 -0.17
CA GLY A 60 -5.47 -12.81 -0.05
C GLY A 60 -4.00 -12.57 -0.40
N ALA A 61 -3.45 -11.43 0.03
CA ALA A 61 -2.07 -11.07 -0.21
C ALA A 61 -1.15 -11.94 0.65
N ASP A 62 -0.05 -12.43 0.06
CA ASP A 62 0.96 -13.22 0.76
C ASP A 62 2.25 -12.42 1.01
N ARG A 63 2.34 -11.20 0.48
CA ARG A 63 3.43 -10.25 0.68
C ARG A 63 2.87 -8.86 0.94
N LEU A 64 3.56 -8.13 1.82
CA LEU A 64 3.23 -6.76 2.21
C LEU A 64 4.45 -5.87 1.95
N VAL A 65 4.22 -4.71 1.35
CA VAL A 65 5.19 -3.62 1.20
C VAL A 65 4.56 -2.34 1.75
N ILE A 66 5.33 -1.59 2.54
CA ILE A 66 4.98 -0.29 3.11
C ILE A 66 6.06 0.70 2.68
#